data_AF-A0A5E6VAQ8-F1
#
_entry.id   AF-A0A5E6VAQ8-F1
#
_cell.length_a   1.000
_cell.length_b   1.000
_cell.length_c   1.000
_cell.angle_alpha   90.00
_cell.angle_beta   90.00
_cell.angle_gamma   90.00
#
_symmetry.space_group_name_H-M   'P 1'
#
loop_
_entity.id
_entity.type
_entity.pdbx_description
1 polymer ?
#
loop_
_entity_poly.entity_id
_entity_poly.type
_entity_poly.pdbx_seq_one_letter_code
_entity_poly.pdbx_strand_id
1 'polypeptide(L)'
;MNRQRKLSEYNITRDLGEALAQRLVMDCIHDLQAMQDCLLSGDDSSLQSIWEEICVQQQGELSYSWSAYQQTITGCTEGRIEGLQPYELDALWLLTRQAEHWICELEGERESYPVFTGDVSDYIQAEVLRRANDWSNERIQCYLECSY
;
A
#
# COMPACT_ATOMS: atom_id res chain seq x y z
N MET A 1 21.77 -0.76 20.78
CA MET A 1 21.35 0.34 21.67
C MET A 1 19.87 0.18 21.96
N ASN A 2 19.49 -0.18 23.20
CA ASN A 2 18.09 -0.29 23.60
C ASN A 2 17.54 1.14 23.78
N ARG A 3 16.74 1.65 22.83
CA ARG A 3 15.99 2.90 23.06
C ARG A 3 14.98 2.62 24.18
N GLN A 4 15.10 3.32 25.31
CA GLN A 4 14.09 3.29 26.36
C GLN A 4 12.75 3.74 25.76
N ARG A 5 11.75 2.86 25.76
CA ARG A 5 10.40 3.16 25.27
C ARG A 5 9.77 4.20 26.18
N LYS A 6 9.37 5.35 25.62
CA LYS A 6 8.60 6.39 26.32
C LYS A 6 7.12 6.21 25.98
N LEU A 7 6.29 6.02 27.00
CA LEU A 7 4.84 5.96 26.83
C LEU A 7 4.32 7.35 26.43
N SER A 8 3.59 7.42 25.32
CA SER A 8 2.79 8.57 24.90
C SER A 8 1.66 8.10 23.99
N GLU A 9 0.55 8.82 23.99
CA GLU A 9 -0.59 8.59 23.08
C GLU A 9 -0.12 8.56 21.63
N TYR A 10 0.69 9.54 21.23
CA TYR A 10 1.32 9.60 19.91
C TYR A 10 2.09 8.32 19.54
N ASN A 11 2.93 7.79 20.45
CA ASN A 11 3.68 6.57 20.15
C ASN A 11 2.76 5.36 20.05
N ILE A 12 1.73 5.26 20.89
CA ILE A 12 0.76 4.15 20.83
C ILE A 12 -0.01 4.19 19.51
N THR A 13 -0.55 5.35 19.13
CA THR A 13 -1.33 5.49 17.91
C THR A 13 -0.48 5.29 16.66
N ARG A 14 0.76 5.78 16.65
CA ARG A 14 1.69 5.53 15.55
C ARG A 14 2.09 4.05 15.46
N ASP A 15 2.47 3.42 16.57
CA ASP A 15 2.82 1.99 16.58
C ASP A 15 1.63 1.13 16.09
N LEU A 16 0.40 1.49 16.46
CA LEU A 16 -0.83 0.85 15.99
C LEU A 16 -1.04 1.05 14.48
N GLY A 17 -0.97 2.30 14.01
CA GLY A 17 -1.10 2.63 12.59
C GLY A 17 -0.07 1.88 11.75
N GLU A 18 1.21 1.88 12.15
CA GLU A 18 2.29 1.20 11.43
C GLU A 18 2.06 -0.32 11.36
N ALA A 19 1.64 -0.93 12.47
CA ALA A 19 1.33 -2.36 12.51
C ALA A 19 0.12 -2.72 11.62
N LEU A 20 -0.92 -1.88 11.62
CA LEU A 20 -2.09 -2.04 10.76
C LEU A 20 -1.72 -1.86 9.29
N ALA A 21 -0.95 -0.84 8.95
CA ALA A 21 -0.51 -0.57 7.59
C ALA A 21 0.32 -1.73 7.06
N GLN A 22 1.28 -2.22 7.85
CA GLN A 22 2.07 -3.40 7.49
C GLN A 22 1.19 -4.63 7.25
N ARG A 23 0.20 -4.88 8.11
CA ARG A 23 -0.74 -6.00 7.93
C ARG A 23 -1.52 -5.86 6.62
N LEU A 24 -2.14 -4.71 6.39
CA LEU A 24 -2.95 -4.45 5.19
C LEU A 24 -2.14 -4.56 3.90
N VAL A 25 -0.92 -4.03 3.89
CA VAL A 25 0.00 -4.13 2.75
C VAL A 25 0.34 -5.60 2.47
N MET A 26 0.70 -6.38 3.49
CA MET A 26 1.05 -7.79 3.30
C MET A 26 -0.14 -8.63 2.85
N ASP A 27 -1.33 -8.37 3.40
CA ASP A 27 -2.54 -9.06 2.99
C ASP A 27 -2.91 -8.72 1.54
N CYS A 28 -2.79 -7.46 1.12
CA CYS A 28 -2.98 -7.04 -0.26
C CYS A 28 -1.98 -7.73 -1.21
N ILE A 29 -0.70 -7.79 -0.83
CA ILE A 29 0.33 -8.50 -1.61
C ILE A 29 -0.02 -9.98 -1.75
N HIS A 30 -0.47 -10.61 -0.67
CA HIS A 30 -0.90 -12.01 -0.70
C HIS A 30 -2.07 -12.23 -1.66
N ASP A 31 -3.08 -11.35 -1.66
CA ASP A 31 -4.20 -11.43 -2.60
C ASP A 31 -3.71 -11.32 -4.05
N LEU A 32 -2.82 -10.37 -4.34
CA LEU A 32 -2.26 -10.16 -5.68
C LEU A 32 -1.38 -11.34 -6.14
N GLN A 33 -0.69 -12.02 -5.21
CA GLN A 33 0.07 -13.24 -5.50
C GLN A 33 -0.83 -14.45 -5.80
N ALA A 34 -2.03 -14.48 -5.23
CA ALA A 34 -3.02 -15.52 -5.47
C ALA A 34 -3.76 -15.34 -6.82
N MET A 35 -3.70 -14.16 -7.43
CA MET A 35 -4.30 -13.89 -8.75
C MET A 35 -3.34 -14.32 -9.87
N GLN A 36 -3.57 -15.53 -10.41
CA GLN A 36 -2.68 -16.17 -11.40
C GLN A 36 -3.32 -16.38 -12.78
N ASP A 37 -4.66 -16.33 -12.87
CA ASP A 37 -5.40 -16.71 -14.08
C ASP A 37 -5.77 -15.53 -15.01
N CYS A 38 -5.39 -14.30 -14.65
CA CYS A 38 -5.82 -13.07 -15.34
C CYS A 38 -4.65 -12.11 -15.65
N LEU A 39 -3.49 -12.67 -16.00
CA LEU A 39 -2.27 -11.94 -16.34
C LEU A 39 -2.43 -11.14 -17.65
N LEU A 40 -1.81 -9.96 -17.72
CA LEU A 40 -1.87 -9.07 -18.89
C LEU A 40 -0.51 -8.91 -19.63
N SER A 41 0.55 -9.54 -19.14
CA SER A 41 1.88 -9.59 -19.78
C SER A 41 1.96 -10.54 -20.98
N GLY A 42 0.90 -11.32 -21.22
CA GLY A 42 0.77 -12.25 -22.35
C GLY A 42 1.31 -13.65 -22.05
N ASP A 43 0.91 -14.62 -22.87
CA ASP A 43 1.19 -16.05 -22.64
C ASP A 43 2.68 -16.43 -22.76
N ASP A 44 3.49 -15.59 -23.41
CA ASP A 44 4.94 -15.78 -23.54
C ASP A 44 5.71 -15.25 -22.32
N SER A 45 5.02 -14.63 -21.36
CA SER A 45 5.60 -14.13 -20.11
C SER A 45 5.91 -15.26 -19.14
N SER A 46 7.04 -15.16 -18.43
CA SER A 46 7.42 -16.11 -17.37
C SER A 46 6.81 -15.76 -16.00
N LEU A 47 6.11 -14.63 -15.91
CA LEU A 47 5.45 -14.14 -14.69
C LEU A 47 4.23 -15.00 -14.38
N GLN A 48 3.96 -15.21 -13.09
CA GLN A 48 2.95 -16.16 -12.61
C GLN A 48 1.83 -15.53 -11.78
N SER A 49 1.92 -14.24 -11.46
CA SER A 49 0.90 -13.56 -10.68
C SER A 49 0.81 -12.08 -11.02
N ILE A 50 -0.34 -11.48 -10.73
CA ILE A 50 -0.53 -10.03 -10.83
C ILE A 50 0.50 -9.27 -10.00
N TRP A 51 0.89 -9.79 -8.82
CA TRP A 51 1.95 -9.18 -8.02
C TRP A 51 3.28 -9.06 -8.77
N GLU A 52 3.69 -10.10 -9.49
CA GLU A 52 4.93 -10.08 -10.27
C GLU A 52 4.84 -9.10 -11.45
N GLU A 53 3.67 -9.01 -12.11
CA GLU A 53 3.41 -8.01 -13.17
C GLU A 53 3.48 -6.58 -12.65
N ILE A 54 2.95 -6.33 -11.45
CA ILE A 54 3.06 -5.04 -10.77
C ILE A 54 4.52 -4.73 -10.46
N CYS A 55 5.28 -5.70 -9.95
CA CYS A 55 6.70 -5.51 -9.62
C CYS A 55 7.52 -5.10 -10.86
N VAL A 56 7.39 -5.82 -11.98
CA VAL A 56 8.16 -5.50 -13.19
C VAL A 56 7.77 -4.15 -13.77
N GLN A 57 6.50 -3.77 -13.76
CA GLN A 57 6.07 -2.47 -14.28
C GLN A 57 6.51 -1.33 -13.37
N GLN A 58 6.39 -1.51 -12.06
CA GLN A 58 6.81 -0.50 -11.09
C GLN A 58 8.33 -0.26 -11.11
N GLN A 59 9.12 -1.29 -11.38
CA GLN A 59 10.60 -1.20 -11.46
C GLN A 59 11.12 -0.78 -12.84
N GLY A 60 10.35 -1.04 -13.90
CA GLY A 60 10.71 -0.79 -15.28
C GLY A 60 9.81 0.28 -15.92
N GLU A 61 9.21 -0.07 -17.06
CA GLU A 61 8.29 0.79 -17.78
C GLU A 61 6.83 0.40 -17.53
N LEU A 62 5.99 1.42 -17.33
CA LEU A 62 4.56 1.24 -17.14
C LEU A 62 3.87 0.94 -18.48
N SER A 63 3.11 -0.14 -18.52
CA SER A 63 2.32 -0.49 -19.72
C SER A 63 1.03 0.32 -19.81
N TYR A 64 0.34 0.23 -20.96
CA TYR A 64 -1.00 0.79 -21.11
C TYR A 64 -2.03 0.20 -20.11
N SER A 65 -1.77 -1.01 -19.60
CA SER A 65 -2.61 -1.69 -18.61
C SER A 65 -2.34 -1.25 -17.17
N TRP A 66 -1.43 -0.30 -16.93
CA TRP A 66 -1.05 0.13 -15.58
C TRP A 66 -2.23 0.54 -14.71
N SER A 67 -3.19 1.27 -15.30
CA SER A 67 -4.40 1.70 -14.60
C SER A 67 -5.24 0.52 -14.09
N ALA A 68 -5.24 -0.61 -14.79
CA ALA A 68 -5.95 -1.82 -14.34
C ALA A 68 -5.31 -2.38 -13.07
N TYR A 69 -3.97 -2.44 -12.99
CA TYR A 69 -3.28 -2.88 -11.78
C TYR A 69 -3.52 -1.94 -10.61
N GLN A 70 -3.49 -0.62 -10.83
CA GLN A 70 -3.80 0.36 -9.79
C GLN A 70 -5.22 0.15 -9.24
N GLN A 71 -6.20 -0.05 -10.12
CA GLN A 71 -7.58 -0.34 -9.72
C GLN A 71 -7.68 -1.65 -8.94
N THR A 72 -6.94 -2.70 -9.33
CA THR A 72 -6.90 -3.96 -8.59
C THR A 72 -6.33 -3.78 -7.19
N ILE A 73 -5.22 -3.02 -7.03
CA ILE A 73 -4.65 -2.70 -5.72
C ILE A 73 -5.65 -1.91 -4.87
N THR A 74 -6.30 -0.89 -5.45
CA THR A 74 -7.32 -0.09 -4.78
C THR A 74 -8.47 -0.97 -4.30
N GLY A 75 -9.01 -1.85 -5.15
CA GLY A 75 -10.09 -2.76 -4.78
C GLY A 75 -9.70 -3.73 -3.65
N CYS A 76 -8.48 -4.27 -3.68
CA CYS A 76 -7.97 -5.12 -2.59
C CYS A 76 -7.82 -4.35 -1.26
N THR A 77 -7.49 -3.07 -1.35
CA THR A 77 -7.24 -2.20 -0.20
C THR A 77 -8.56 -1.71 0.42
N GLU A 78 -9.49 -1.22 -0.39
CA GLU A 78 -10.78 -0.67 0.04
C GLU A 78 -11.61 -1.71 0.79
N GLY A 79 -11.72 -2.94 0.26
CA GLY A 79 -12.47 -4.01 0.93
C GLY A 79 -11.92 -4.37 2.32
N ARG A 80 -10.64 -4.12 2.57
CA ARG A 80 -10.01 -4.33 3.89
C ARG A 80 -10.20 -3.14 4.82
N ILE A 81 -10.13 -1.92 4.27
CA ILE A 81 -10.38 -0.69 5.02
C ILE A 81 -11.84 -0.65 5.54
N GLU A 82 -12.80 -1.10 4.74
CA GLU A 82 -14.22 -1.18 5.14
C GLU A 82 -14.45 -2.08 6.38
N GLY A 83 -13.57 -3.05 6.62
CA GLY A 83 -13.64 -3.96 7.77
C GLY A 83 -13.02 -3.43 9.06
N LEU A 84 -12.40 -2.25 9.03
CA LEU A 84 -11.69 -1.69 10.19
C LEU A 84 -12.64 -1.13 11.24
N GLN A 85 -12.22 -1.21 12.50
CA GLN A 85 -12.86 -0.44 13.56
C GLN A 85 -12.52 1.05 13.42
N PRO A 86 -13.37 1.98 13.90
CA PRO A 86 -13.11 3.41 13.80
C PRO A 86 -11.74 3.84 14.31
N TYR A 87 -11.30 3.32 15.47
CA TYR A 87 -9.99 3.66 16.02
C TYR A 87 -8.81 3.11 15.20
N GLU A 88 -9.01 2.03 14.44
CA GLU A 88 -8.00 1.48 13.52
C GLU A 88 -7.87 2.38 12.29
N LEU A 89 -9.02 2.84 11.77
CA LEU A 89 -9.08 3.80 10.67
C LEU A 89 -8.43 5.13 11.07
N ASP A 90 -8.75 5.66 12.25
CA ASP A 90 -8.16 6.89 12.77
C ASP A 90 -6.63 6.79 12.90
N ALA A 91 -6.14 5.65 13.43
CA ALA A 91 -4.71 5.41 13.58
C ALA A 91 -3.97 5.33 12.23
N LEU A 92 -4.61 4.73 11.22
CA LEU A 92 -4.07 4.70 9.85
C LEU A 92 -4.11 6.08 9.19
N TRP A 93 -5.23 6.80 9.33
CA TRP A 93 -5.38 8.14 8.75
C TRP A 93 -4.31 9.09 9.29
N LEU A 94 -3.91 8.95 10.56
CA LEU A 94 -2.81 9.71 11.15
C LEU A 94 -1.43 9.48 10.53
N LEU A 95 -1.26 8.45 9.69
CA LEU A 95 -0.03 8.22 8.91
C LEU A 95 -0.06 8.90 7.53
N THR A 96 -1.21 9.43 7.12
CA THR A 96 -1.39 10.05 5.82
C THR A 96 -0.80 11.46 5.78
N ARG A 97 -0.51 11.95 4.58
CA ARG A 97 -0.09 13.34 4.37
C ARG A 97 -1.18 14.35 4.78
N GLN A 98 -2.44 13.99 4.62
CA GLN A 98 -3.58 14.80 5.00
C GLN A 98 -3.60 15.03 6.52
N ALA A 99 -3.26 13.99 7.30
CA ALA A 99 -3.07 14.15 8.74
C ALA A 99 -1.90 15.07 9.09
N GLU A 100 -0.76 14.99 8.40
CA GLU A 100 0.36 15.91 8.62
C GLU A 100 -0.06 17.37 8.41
N HIS A 101 -0.84 17.62 7.36
CA HIS A 101 -1.39 18.94 7.07
C HIS A 101 -2.36 19.39 8.18
N TRP A 102 -3.33 18.55 8.56
CA TRP A 102 -4.30 18.84 9.61
C TRP A 102 -3.64 19.11 10.98
N ILE A 103 -2.58 18.36 11.34
CA ILE A 103 -1.82 18.57 12.57
C ILE A 103 -1.14 19.95 12.60
N CYS A 104 -0.87 20.57 11.45
CA CYS A 104 -0.24 21.89 11.35
C CYS A 104 -1.24 23.05 11.38
N GLU A 105 -2.54 22.80 11.20
CA GLU A 105 -3.59 23.82 11.25
C GLU A 105 -3.76 24.41 12.65
N LEU A 106 -4.29 25.64 12.74
CA LEU A 106 -4.63 26.24 14.03
C LEU A 106 -5.82 25.48 14.66
N GLU A 107 -5.80 25.28 15.98
CA GLU A 107 -6.81 24.48 16.69
C GLU A 107 -8.26 24.93 16.40
N GLY A 108 -8.49 26.24 16.24
CA GLY A 108 -9.82 26.79 15.92
C GLY A 108 -10.25 26.65 14.45
N GLU A 109 -9.34 26.27 13.56
CA GLU A 109 -9.59 26.09 12.12
C GLU A 109 -9.69 24.60 11.73
N ARG A 110 -9.22 23.71 12.61
CA ARG A 110 -9.24 22.26 12.37
C ARG A 110 -10.65 21.72 12.27
N GLU A 111 -10.87 20.93 11.23
CA GLU A 111 -12.04 20.06 11.19
C GLU A 111 -12.01 19.08 12.37
N SER A 112 -13.16 18.91 13.04
CA SER A 112 -13.26 18.07 14.24
C SER A 112 -13.04 16.58 13.95
N TYR A 113 -13.32 16.13 12.72
CA TYR A 113 -13.15 14.76 12.29
C TYR A 113 -12.82 14.74 10.78
N PRO A 114 -11.53 14.87 10.41
CA PRO A 114 -11.08 14.97 9.02
C PRO A 114 -10.88 13.59 8.34
N VAL A 115 -11.16 12.49 9.05
CA VAL A 115 -10.77 11.14 8.62
C VAL A 115 -11.57 10.73 7.38
N PHE A 116 -10.84 10.52 6.28
CA PHE A 116 -11.39 10.06 5.01
C PHE A 116 -10.74 8.74 4.58
N THR A 117 -11.57 7.76 4.20
CA THR A 117 -11.09 6.42 3.79
C THR A 117 -10.25 6.45 2.52
N GLY A 118 -10.52 7.39 1.61
CA GLY A 118 -9.72 7.56 0.39
C GLY A 118 -8.26 7.91 0.69
N ASP A 119 -8.01 8.78 1.68
CA ASP A 119 -6.63 9.12 2.09
C ASP A 119 -5.87 7.88 2.59
N VAL A 120 -6.55 7.02 3.34
CA VAL A 120 -5.98 5.76 3.84
C VAL A 120 -5.76 4.77 2.70
N SER A 121 -6.69 4.68 1.75
CA SER A 121 -6.56 3.83 0.55
C SER A 121 -5.35 4.24 -0.29
N ASP A 122 -5.21 5.54 -0.57
CA ASP A 122 -4.07 6.11 -1.30
C ASP A 122 -2.75 5.86 -0.57
N TYR A 123 -2.74 6.02 0.76
CA TYR A 123 -1.56 5.73 1.58
C TYR A 123 -1.16 4.26 1.49
N ILE A 124 -2.08 3.32 1.68
CA ILE A 124 -1.78 1.88 1.59
C ILE A 124 -1.39 1.48 0.17
N GLN A 125 -2.04 2.03 -0.86
CA GLN A 125 -1.63 1.80 -2.25
C GLN A 125 -0.17 2.24 -2.48
N ALA A 126 0.21 3.42 -1.99
CA ALA A 126 1.59 3.91 -2.10
C ALA A 126 2.59 3.00 -1.36
N GLU A 127 2.21 2.46 -0.19
CA GLU A 127 2.99 1.48 0.54
C GLU A 127 3.17 0.17 -0.25
N VAL A 128 2.10 -0.35 -0.86
CA VAL A 128 2.13 -1.55 -1.72
C VAL A 128 3.06 -1.34 -2.91
N LEU A 129 2.94 -0.20 -3.61
CA LEU A 129 3.79 0.13 -4.76
C LEU A 129 5.26 0.28 -4.36
N ARG A 130 5.55 0.83 -3.18
CA ARG A 130 6.92 0.85 -2.67
C ARG A 130 7.47 -0.56 -2.46
N ARG A 131 6.66 -1.47 -1.88
CA ARG A 131 7.07 -2.87 -1.73
C ARG A 131 7.31 -3.52 -3.09
N ALA A 132 6.50 -3.20 -4.11
CA ALA A 132 6.67 -3.71 -5.45
C ALA A 132 8.00 -3.25 -6.07
N ASN A 133 8.41 -2.00 -5.81
CA ASN A 133 9.69 -1.46 -6.27
C ASN A 133 10.90 -2.19 -5.66
N ASP A 134 10.79 -2.65 -4.41
CA ASP A 134 11.89 -3.30 -3.68
C ASP A 134 11.85 -4.84 -3.77
N TRP A 135 10.80 -5.41 -4.38
CA TRP A 135 10.59 -6.86 -4.45
C TRP A 135 11.33 -7.50 -5.63
N SER A 136 11.94 -8.65 -5.44
CA SER A 136 12.66 -9.33 -6.53
C SER A 136 12.63 -10.85 -6.37
N ASN A 137 12.57 -11.55 -7.49
CA ASN A 137 12.76 -12.99 -7.60
C ASN A 137 13.34 -13.33 -8.99
N GLU A 138 13.68 -14.60 -9.24
CA GLU A 138 14.30 -15.04 -10.49
C GLU A 138 13.47 -14.70 -11.73
N ARG A 139 12.13 -14.76 -11.65
CA ARG A 139 11.23 -14.47 -12.77
C ARG A 139 11.21 -12.98 -13.11
N ILE A 140 11.09 -12.14 -12.09
CA ILE A 140 11.12 -10.68 -12.22
C ILE A 140 12.46 -10.23 -12.81
N GLN A 141 13.58 -10.77 -12.32
CA GLN A 141 14.91 -10.45 -12.84
C GLN A 141 15.04 -10.86 -14.31
N CYS A 142 14.65 -12.08 -14.65
CA CYS A 142 14.70 -12.56 -16.04
C CYS A 142 13.82 -11.69 -16.96
N TYR A 143 12.63 -11.30 -16.53
CA TYR A 143 11.74 -10.43 -17.30
C TYR A 143 12.37 -9.05 -17.56
N LEU A 144 12.92 -8.42 -16.52
CA LEU A 144 13.56 -7.10 -16.63
C LEU A 144 14.84 -7.13 -17.47
N GLU A 145 15.63 -8.21 -17.41
CA GLU A 145 16.83 -8.38 -18.23
C GLU A 145 16.51 -8.62 -19.71
N CYS A 146 15.41 -9.33 -20.01
CA CYS A 146 14.99 -9.61 -21.39
C CYS A 146 14.24 -8.44 -22.07
N SER A 147 13.84 -7.39 -21.33
CA SER A 147 13.16 -6.23 -21.89
C SER A 147 14.12 -5.12 -22.39
N TYR A 148 15.44 -5.35 -22.35
CA TYR A 148 16.50 -4.48 -22.89
C TYR A 148 17.10 -5.03 -24.18
#